data_AF-A0A0S8F5Z2-F1
#
_entry.id   AF-A0A0S8F5Z2-F1
#
_cell.length_a   1.000
_cell.length_b   1.000
_cell.length_c   1.000
_cell.angle_alpha   90.00
_cell.angle_beta   90.00
_cell.angle_gamma   90.00
#
_symmetry.space_group_name_H-M   'P 1'
#
loop_
_entity.id
_entity.type
_entity.pdbx_description
1 polymer ?
#
loop_
_entity_poly.entity_id
_entity_poly.type
_entity_poly.pdbx_seq_one_letter_code
_entity_poly.pdbx_strand_id
1 'polypeptide(L)'
;MSIELVPRAQSRDVSGFGVFSHGDAGEAHVTAHRMLDEGRHELGHRLLGAWLDCHDGSGSDWTHLQWHMAVFEIALGQWDAALARFERQIMPVAVSSDDALTDAPAMLWRLSLSAPREVDLPWEPLRSRAVRNLDKRHGPYVELHCLLALAGARDLETMDEWLRIKRHYKDERTKLLARLVTGLRAFAASDYALAASVLDGVAARISELGGSHAQNLLFGEIATHCWQRTHSRIAA
;
A
#
# COMPACT_ATOMS: atom_id res chain seq x y z
N MET A 1 -38.96 -0.88 -4.41
CA MET A 1 -38.47 0.34 -3.75
C MET A 1 -37.12 0.63 -4.37
N SER A 2 -37.10 1.52 -5.37
CA SER A 2 -35.94 1.80 -6.20
C SER A 2 -34.93 2.61 -5.39
N ILE A 3 -33.69 2.12 -5.30
CA ILE A 3 -32.59 2.88 -4.68
C ILE A 3 -32.21 3.96 -5.69
N GLU A 4 -32.58 5.21 -5.40
CA GLU A 4 -32.12 6.38 -6.13
C GLU A 4 -30.60 6.52 -5.95
N LEU A 5 -29.86 6.29 -7.04
CA LEU A 5 -28.46 6.71 -7.16
C LEU A 5 -28.44 8.23 -7.37
N VAL A 6 -28.23 8.98 -6.29
CA VAL A 6 -28.02 10.45 -6.32
C VAL A 6 -26.51 10.76 -6.31
N PRO A 7 -26.12 11.96 -6.75
CA PRO A 7 -25.66 12.30 -8.09
C PRO A 7 -24.15 12.05 -8.28
N ARG A 8 -23.68 12.02 -9.53
CA ARG A 8 -22.26 11.97 -9.93
C ARG A 8 -21.45 13.09 -9.22
N ALA A 9 -20.94 12.82 -8.04
CA ALA A 9 -19.74 13.48 -7.58
C ALA A 9 -18.62 12.97 -8.48
N GLN A 10 -17.98 13.85 -9.24
CA GLN A 10 -16.67 13.54 -9.79
C GLN A 10 -15.74 13.29 -8.61
N SER A 11 -15.62 12.02 -8.19
CA SER A 11 -14.53 11.59 -7.34
C SER A 11 -13.28 11.73 -8.19
N ARG A 12 -12.65 12.90 -8.11
CA ARG A 12 -11.28 13.04 -8.59
C ARG A 12 -10.46 12.15 -7.70
N ASP A 13 -10.10 10.98 -8.24
CA ASP A 13 -9.04 10.16 -7.69
C ASP A 13 -7.80 11.06 -7.58
N VAL A 14 -7.43 11.38 -6.34
CA VAL A 14 -6.31 12.27 -6.02
C VAL A 14 -4.98 11.52 -6.12
N SER A 15 -4.99 10.23 -6.47
CA SER A 15 -3.80 9.40 -6.64
C SER A 15 -2.86 9.91 -7.73
N GLY A 16 -3.35 10.76 -8.65
CA GLY A 16 -2.60 11.21 -9.81
C GLY A 16 -2.40 10.11 -10.86
N PHE A 17 -2.99 8.94 -10.64
CA PHE A 17 -3.01 7.81 -11.55
C PHE A 17 -4.41 7.71 -12.15
N GLY A 18 -4.53 7.90 -13.47
CA GLY A 18 -5.77 7.65 -14.20
C GLY A 18 -6.05 6.15 -14.37
N VAL A 19 -5.95 5.38 -13.30
CA VAL A 19 -5.84 3.90 -13.32
C VAL A 19 -7.17 3.23 -12.96
N PHE A 20 -8.28 3.95 -13.09
CA PHE A 20 -9.56 3.28 -13.05
C PHE A 20 -10.38 3.57 -14.29
N SER A 21 -10.67 2.49 -15.01
CA SER A 21 -11.62 2.46 -16.10
C SER A 21 -12.97 3.07 -15.67
N HIS A 22 -13.51 3.93 -16.52
CA HIS A 22 -14.86 4.44 -16.35
C HIS A 22 -15.85 3.29 -16.53
N GLY A 23 -16.95 3.29 -15.78
CA GLY A 23 -17.96 2.23 -15.83
C GLY A 23 -18.01 1.43 -14.54
N ASP A 24 -18.57 0.22 -14.62
CA ASP A 24 -18.97 -0.59 -13.46
C ASP A 24 -17.81 -0.86 -12.49
N ALA A 25 -16.63 -1.22 -13.01
CA ALA A 25 -15.45 -1.46 -12.17
C ALA A 25 -15.01 -0.19 -11.41
N GLY A 26 -15.12 0.99 -12.02
CA GLY A 26 -14.85 2.28 -11.37
C GLY A 26 -15.84 2.61 -10.26
N GLU A 27 -17.11 2.22 -10.42
CA GLU A 27 -18.13 2.38 -9.38
C GLU A 27 -17.87 1.42 -8.20
N ALA A 28 -17.45 0.19 -8.47
CA ALA A 28 -17.01 -0.76 -7.45
C ALA A 28 -15.79 -0.23 -6.68
N HIS A 29 -14.82 0.34 -7.38
CA HIS A 29 -13.64 0.97 -6.80
C HIS A 29 -13.97 2.14 -5.87
N VAL A 30 -14.79 3.10 -6.34
CA VAL A 30 -15.23 4.25 -5.52
C VAL A 30 -16.03 3.78 -4.31
N THR A 31 -16.87 2.76 -4.47
CA THR A 31 -17.63 2.16 -3.37
C THR A 31 -16.71 1.54 -2.32
N ALA A 32 -15.67 0.82 -2.75
CA ALA A 32 -14.68 0.25 -1.84
C ALA A 32 -13.98 1.33 -1.01
N HIS A 33 -13.52 2.41 -1.66
CA HIS A 33 -12.95 3.56 -0.96
C HIS A 33 -13.88 4.14 0.09
N ARG A 34 -15.13 4.43 -0.28
CA ARG A 34 -16.12 4.98 0.65
C ARG A 34 -16.35 4.08 1.86
N MET A 35 -16.38 2.76 1.66
CA MET A 35 -16.57 1.80 2.75
C MET A 35 -15.35 1.70 3.67
N LEU A 36 -14.13 1.85 3.14
CA LEU A 36 -12.92 1.95 3.96
C LEU A 36 -12.90 3.26 4.77
N ASP A 37 -13.16 4.40 4.11
CA ASP A 37 -13.13 5.72 4.75
C ASP A 37 -14.22 5.88 5.84
N GLU A 38 -15.39 5.25 5.66
CA GLU A 38 -16.48 5.21 6.65
C GLU A 38 -16.28 4.13 7.74
N GLY A 39 -15.22 3.30 7.66
CA GLY A 39 -15.00 2.18 8.58
C GLY A 39 -16.03 1.05 8.47
N ARG A 40 -16.78 0.98 7.36
CA ARG A 40 -17.86 0.02 7.11
C ARG A 40 -17.34 -1.24 6.42
N HIS A 41 -16.33 -1.87 7.02
CA HIS A 41 -15.56 -2.97 6.41
C HIS A 41 -16.44 -4.17 6.01
N GLU A 42 -17.37 -4.59 6.86
CA GLU A 42 -18.29 -5.70 6.57
C GLU A 42 -19.18 -5.42 5.35
N LEU A 43 -19.65 -4.17 5.21
CA LEU A 43 -20.46 -3.79 4.07
C LEU A 43 -19.61 -3.69 2.80
N GLY A 44 -18.42 -3.11 2.87
CA GLY A 44 -17.48 -3.04 1.76
C GLY A 44 -17.10 -4.42 1.23
N HIS A 45 -16.74 -5.35 2.14
CA HIS A 45 -16.46 -6.74 1.81
C HIS A 45 -17.63 -7.40 1.07
N ARG A 46 -18.87 -7.26 1.57
CA ARG A 46 -20.05 -7.86 0.92
C ARG A 46 -20.34 -7.27 -0.45
N LEU A 47 -20.29 -5.94 -0.58
CA LEU A 47 -20.59 -5.25 -1.85
C LEU A 47 -19.55 -5.57 -2.91
N LEU A 48 -18.27 -5.46 -2.57
CA LEU A 48 -17.18 -5.75 -3.51
C LEU A 48 -17.10 -7.25 -3.82
N GLY A 49 -17.31 -8.12 -2.84
CA GLY A 49 -17.38 -9.57 -3.05
C GLY A 49 -18.49 -9.96 -4.03
N ALA A 50 -19.72 -9.47 -3.81
CA ALA A 50 -20.84 -9.74 -4.72
C ALA A 50 -20.58 -9.21 -6.14
N TRP A 51 -19.86 -8.09 -6.26
CA TRP A 51 -19.45 -7.57 -7.56
C TRP A 51 -18.41 -8.49 -8.22
N LEU A 52 -17.34 -8.87 -7.50
CA LEU A 52 -16.30 -9.77 -7.99
C LEU A 52 -16.83 -11.15 -8.38
N ASP A 53 -17.87 -11.65 -7.69
CA ASP A 53 -18.50 -12.95 -8.01
C ASP A 53 -19.28 -12.94 -9.34
N CYS A 54 -19.67 -11.76 -9.83
CA CYS A 54 -20.43 -11.60 -11.07
C CYS A 54 -19.59 -11.11 -12.26
N HIS A 55 -18.30 -10.89 -12.06
CA HIS A 55 -17.42 -10.27 -13.05
C HIS A 55 -16.12 -11.06 -13.22
N ASP A 56 -15.57 -11.01 -14.43
CA ASP A 56 -14.22 -11.46 -14.73
C ASP A 56 -13.34 -10.26 -15.06
N GLY A 57 -12.05 -10.34 -14.75
CA GLY A 57 -11.10 -9.30 -15.10
C GLY A 57 -9.65 -9.76 -15.06
N SER A 58 -8.77 -8.88 -15.53
CA SER A 58 -7.32 -9.08 -15.53
C SER A 58 -6.61 -7.72 -15.56
N GLY A 59 -5.29 -7.73 -15.38
CA GLY A 59 -4.49 -6.50 -15.42
C GLY A 59 -4.59 -5.66 -14.15
N SER A 60 -4.17 -4.40 -14.25
CA SER A 60 -3.96 -3.53 -13.08
C SER A 60 -5.27 -3.18 -12.36
N ASP A 61 -6.31 -2.73 -13.07
CA ASP A 61 -7.60 -2.36 -12.48
C ASP A 61 -8.23 -3.51 -11.69
N TRP A 62 -8.23 -4.72 -12.27
CA TRP A 62 -8.73 -5.91 -11.59
C TRP A 62 -7.89 -6.24 -10.36
N THR A 63 -6.57 -6.19 -10.49
CA THR A 63 -5.65 -6.41 -9.36
C THR A 63 -5.91 -5.41 -8.23
N HIS A 64 -6.24 -4.16 -8.56
CA HIS A 64 -6.52 -3.13 -7.58
C HIS A 64 -7.84 -3.37 -6.84
N LEU A 65 -8.88 -3.87 -7.50
CA LEU A 65 -10.11 -4.31 -6.81
C LEU A 65 -9.84 -5.50 -5.89
N GLN A 66 -8.99 -6.43 -6.34
CA GLN A 66 -8.58 -7.56 -5.52
C GLN A 66 -7.76 -7.09 -4.30
N TRP A 67 -6.96 -6.04 -4.45
CA TRP A 67 -6.27 -5.37 -3.35
C TRP A 67 -7.26 -4.79 -2.33
N HIS A 68 -8.29 -4.04 -2.77
CA HIS A 68 -9.34 -3.52 -1.88
C HIS A 68 -10.06 -4.63 -1.11
N MET A 69 -10.39 -5.73 -1.80
CA MET A 69 -10.99 -6.89 -1.15
C MET A 69 -10.08 -7.48 -0.08
N ALA A 70 -8.78 -7.61 -0.34
CA ALA A 70 -7.81 -8.05 0.65
C ALA A 70 -7.68 -7.08 1.84
N VAL A 71 -7.79 -5.76 1.62
CA VAL A 71 -7.82 -4.78 2.73
C VAL A 71 -9.03 -5.02 3.63
N PHE A 72 -10.22 -5.27 3.05
CA PHE A 72 -11.39 -5.64 3.85
C PHE A 72 -11.22 -6.95 4.61
N GLU A 73 -10.65 -7.97 3.97
CA GLU A 73 -10.37 -9.27 4.61
C GLU A 73 -9.45 -9.08 5.84
N ILE A 74 -8.38 -8.28 5.72
CA ILE A 74 -7.52 -7.92 6.86
C ILE A 74 -8.32 -7.20 7.95
N ALA A 75 -9.12 -6.19 7.59
CA ALA A 75 -9.91 -5.42 8.54
C ALA A 75 -10.97 -6.25 9.29
N LEU A 76 -11.39 -7.38 8.71
CA LEU A 76 -12.32 -8.34 9.30
C LEU A 76 -11.63 -9.52 10.01
N GLY A 77 -10.29 -9.50 10.14
CA GLY A 77 -9.53 -10.58 10.77
C GLY A 77 -9.43 -11.85 9.91
N GLN A 78 -9.76 -11.78 8.63
CA GLN A 78 -9.73 -12.90 7.68
C GLN A 78 -8.35 -12.99 7.01
N TRP A 79 -7.31 -13.11 7.84
CA TRP A 79 -5.92 -13.02 7.38
C TRP A 79 -5.56 -14.09 6.33
N ASP A 80 -5.98 -15.33 6.54
CA ASP A 80 -5.71 -16.43 5.58
C ASP A 80 -6.37 -16.18 4.21
N ALA A 81 -7.56 -15.56 4.19
CA ALA A 81 -8.25 -15.20 2.96
C ALA A 81 -7.48 -14.10 2.20
N ALA A 82 -7.03 -13.07 2.92
CA ALA A 82 -6.22 -11.99 2.37
C ALA A 82 -4.89 -12.50 1.79
N LEU A 83 -4.19 -13.41 2.50
CA LEU A 83 -2.95 -14.01 2.00
C LEU A 83 -3.22 -14.80 0.71
N ALA A 84 -4.24 -15.66 0.73
CA ALA A 84 -4.55 -16.49 -0.41
C ALA A 84 -5.00 -15.65 -1.62
N ARG A 85 -5.68 -14.51 -1.39
CA ARG A 85 -6.01 -13.54 -2.45
C ARG A 85 -4.75 -12.85 -2.97
N PHE A 86 -3.87 -12.40 -2.10
CA PHE A 86 -2.61 -11.80 -2.47
C PHE A 86 -1.78 -12.71 -3.39
N GLU A 87 -1.63 -13.98 -3.02
CA GLU A 87 -0.86 -14.96 -3.80
C GLU A 87 -1.48 -15.26 -5.17
N ARG A 88 -2.81 -15.34 -5.27
CA ARG A 88 -3.50 -15.71 -6.51
C ARG A 88 -3.78 -14.54 -7.45
N GLN A 89 -4.14 -13.38 -6.90
CA GLN A 89 -4.74 -12.29 -7.66
C GLN A 89 -3.83 -11.06 -7.75
N ILE A 90 -2.90 -10.86 -6.81
CA ILE A 90 -2.12 -9.62 -6.71
C ILE A 90 -0.66 -9.86 -7.13
N MET A 91 0.02 -10.79 -6.46
CA MET A 91 1.45 -11.07 -6.69
C MET A 91 1.78 -11.36 -8.17
N PRO A 92 1.06 -12.24 -8.89
CA PRO A 92 1.42 -12.59 -10.27
C PRO A 92 1.40 -11.37 -11.21
N VAL A 93 0.45 -10.47 -11.02
CA VAL A 93 0.31 -9.26 -11.86
C VAL A 93 1.38 -8.25 -11.48
N ALA A 94 1.61 -7.99 -10.18
CA ALA A 94 2.57 -7.01 -9.70
C ALA A 94 4.04 -7.31 -10.08
N VAL A 95 4.43 -8.59 -10.21
CA VAL A 95 5.79 -8.93 -10.67
C VAL A 95 5.94 -8.80 -12.19
N SER A 96 4.85 -8.79 -12.94
CA SER A 96 4.82 -8.65 -14.40
C SER A 96 4.59 -7.21 -14.89
N SER A 97 3.81 -6.40 -14.16
CA SER A 97 3.36 -5.06 -14.56
C SER A 97 3.87 -3.96 -13.63
N ASP A 98 4.26 -2.81 -14.19
CA ASP A 98 4.67 -1.65 -13.40
C ASP A 98 3.47 -0.99 -12.70
N ASP A 99 2.30 -1.00 -13.34
CA ASP A 99 1.09 -0.33 -12.83
C ASP A 99 0.54 -1.02 -11.57
N ALA A 100 0.68 -2.35 -11.47
CA ALA A 100 0.23 -3.13 -10.33
C ALA A 100 1.27 -3.21 -9.19
N LEU A 101 2.46 -2.63 -9.39
CA LEU A 101 3.54 -2.71 -8.40
C LEU A 101 3.26 -1.86 -7.15
N THR A 102 2.33 -0.90 -7.19
CA THR A 102 1.95 -0.17 -5.97
C THR A 102 1.17 -1.05 -5.00
N ASP A 103 0.37 -1.98 -5.51
CA ASP A 103 -0.58 -2.74 -4.68
C ASP A 103 0.11 -3.83 -3.87
N ALA A 104 1.01 -4.59 -4.50
CA ALA A 104 1.59 -5.77 -3.86
C ALA A 104 2.48 -5.45 -2.63
N PRO A 105 3.42 -4.48 -2.68
CA PRO A 105 4.22 -4.12 -1.50
C PRO A 105 3.31 -3.62 -0.38
N ALA A 106 2.34 -2.75 -0.69
CA ALA A 106 1.42 -2.23 0.31
C ALA A 106 0.59 -3.33 0.98
N MET A 107 0.10 -4.30 0.21
CA MET A 107 -0.64 -5.44 0.76
C MET A 107 0.26 -6.37 1.58
N LEU A 108 1.48 -6.64 1.12
CA LEU A 108 2.41 -7.53 1.82
C LEU A 108 2.83 -6.94 3.18
N TRP A 109 2.97 -5.62 3.26
CA TRP A 109 3.13 -4.93 4.53
C TRP A 109 1.93 -5.10 5.45
N ARG A 110 0.69 -4.94 4.95
CA ARG A 110 -0.51 -5.18 5.76
C ARG A 110 -0.60 -6.61 6.26
N LEU A 111 -0.30 -7.59 5.41
CA LEU A 111 -0.21 -8.99 5.79
C LEU A 111 0.84 -9.21 6.88
N SER A 112 2.01 -8.57 6.76
CA SER A 112 3.08 -8.65 7.76
C SER A 112 2.68 -8.03 9.11
N LEU A 113 2.08 -6.85 9.09
CA LEU A 113 1.71 -6.10 10.30
C LEU A 113 0.52 -6.74 11.05
N SER A 114 -0.38 -7.40 10.32
CA SER A 114 -1.58 -8.05 10.86
C SER A 114 -1.43 -9.55 11.09
N ALA A 115 -0.24 -10.11 10.87
CA ALA A 115 -0.02 -11.54 10.96
C ALA A 115 -0.33 -12.05 12.39
N PRO A 116 -1.16 -13.12 12.52
CA PRO A 116 -1.51 -13.68 13.83
C PRO A 116 -0.33 -14.38 14.51
N ARG A 117 0.75 -14.63 13.75
CA ARG A 117 2.00 -15.27 14.17
C ARG A 117 3.13 -14.84 13.24
N GLU A 118 4.36 -15.20 13.59
CA GLU A 118 5.50 -15.01 12.69
C GLU A 118 5.31 -15.83 11.40
N VAL A 119 5.43 -15.17 10.26
CA VAL A 119 5.22 -15.73 8.92
C VAL A 119 6.33 -15.25 8.00
N ASP A 120 6.80 -16.14 7.14
CA ASP A 120 7.70 -15.78 6.05
C ASP A 120 6.86 -15.40 4.83
N LEU A 121 6.98 -14.15 4.40
CA LEU A 121 6.20 -13.58 3.30
C LEU A 121 7.09 -13.40 2.07
N PRO A 122 6.55 -13.58 0.85
CA PRO A 122 7.34 -13.61 -0.39
C PRO A 122 7.83 -12.22 -0.83
N TRP A 123 8.80 -11.65 -0.12
CA TRP A 123 9.36 -10.33 -0.40
C TRP A 123 10.29 -10.30 -1.63
N GLU A 124 11.04 -11.37 -1.89
CA GLU A 124 12.09 -11.38 -2.92
C GLU A 124 11.58 -11.07 -4.34
N PRO A 125 10.44 -11.63 -4.81
CA PRO A 125 9.89 -11.26 -6.12
C PRO A 125 9.60 -9.76 -6.26
N LEU A 126 9.07 -9.13 -5.21
CA LEU A 126 8.77 -7.70 -5.18
C LEU A 126 10.04 -6.86 -5.09
N ARG A 127 11.01 -7.26 -4.27
CA ARG A 127 12.33 -6.64 -4.20
C ARG A 127 13.00 -6.63 -5.57
N SER A 128 13.09 -7.80 -6.21
CA SER A 128 13.67 -7.97 -7.54
C SER A 128 12.97 -7.10 -8.60
N ARG A 129 11.64 -6.94 -8.52
CA ARG A 129 10.90 -6.04 -9.41
C ARG A 129 11.16 -4.57 -9.09
N ALA A 130 11.20 -4.20 -7.81
CA ALA A 130 11.45 -2.84 -7.34
C ALA A 130 12.81 -2.31 -7.77
N VAL A 131 13.89 -3.10 -7.62
CA VAL A 131 15.24 -2.72 -8.08
C VAL A 131 15.23 -2.33 -9.56
N ARG A 132 14.60 -3.15 -10.42
CA ARG A 132 14.50 -2.87 -11.86
C ARG A 132 13.68 -1.62 -12.20
N ASN A 133 12.86 -1.14 -11.27
CA ASN A 133 11.94 -0.03 -11.49
C ASN A 133 12.40 1.30 -10.86
N LEU A 134 13.40 1.29 -9.99
CA LEU A 134 13.98 2.51 -9.43
C LEU A 134 14.69 3.37 -10.48
N ASP A 135 15.26 2.76 -11.51
CA ASP A 135 15.97 3.48 -12.58
C ASP A 135 15.04 4.13 -13.62
N LYS A 136 13.75 3.85 -13.55
CA LYS A 136 12.74 4.37 -14.49
C LYS A 136 12.18 5.70 -14.01
N ARG A 137 11.79 6.57 -14.95
CA ARG A 137 11.16 7.87 -14.67
C ARG A 137 9.68 7.72 -14.30
N HIS A 138 9.39 7.10 -13.17
CA HIS A 138 8.03 7.03 -12.62
C HIS A 138 7.71 8.25 -11.74
N GLY A 139 6.44 8.40 -11.36
CA GLY A 139 6.02 9.35 -10.34
C GLY A 139 6.54 8.97 -8.93
N PRO A 140 6.62 9.93 -8.00
CA PRO A 140 7.17 9.71 -6.65
C PRO A 140 6.41 8.63 -5.86
N TYR A 141 5.14 8.38 -6.16
CA TYR A 141 4.34 7.35 -5.49
C TYR A 141 4.75 5.92 -5.87
N VAL A 142 5.05 5.68 -7.15
CA VAL A 142 5.54 4.36 -7.60
C VAL A 142 6.95 4.13 -7.04
N GLU A 143 7.79 5.17 -7.07
CA GLU A 143 9.12 5.12 -6.47
C GLU A 143 9.05 4.80 -4.96
N LEU A 144 8.09 5.39 -4.23
CA LEU A 144 7.80 5.04 -2.84
C LEU A 144 7.44 3.56 -2.65
N HIS A 145 6.61 2.99 -3.53
CA HIS A 145 6.21 1.58 -3.41
C HIS A 145 7.34 0.60 -3.77
N CYS A 146 8.24 0.98 -4.69
CA CYS A 146 9.49 0.25 -4.87
C CYS A 146 10.31 0.23 -3.58
N LEU A 147 10.48 1.39 -2.93
CA LEU A 147 11.22 1.50 -1.67
C LEU A 147 10.54 0.77 -0.52
N LEU A 148 9.21 0.71 -0.53
CA LEU A 148 8.40 -0.07 0.40
C LEU A 148 8.68 -1.59 0.25
N ALA A 149 8.81 -2.08 -0.98
CA ALA A 149 9.21 -3.46 -1.25
C ALA A 149 10.65 -3.75 -0.75
N LEU A 150 11.59 -2.84 -0.99
CA LEU A 150 12.97 -2.96 -0.51
C LEU A 150 13.05 -2.98 1.02
N ALA A 151 12.28 -2.12 1.69
CA ALA A 151 12.23 -2.07 3.15
C ALA A 151 11.67 -3.37 3.74
N GLY A 152 10.60 -3.92 3.17
CA GLY A 152 10.03 -5.19 3.61
C GLY A 152 10.99 -6.37 3.38
N ALA A 153 11.71 -6.36 2.27
CA ALA A 153 12.78 -7.32 1.96
C ALA A 153 14.09 -7.09 2.73
N ARG A 154 14.18 -6.01 3.51
CA ARG A 154 15.38 -5.56 4.24
C ARG A 154 16.61 -5.36 3.36
N ASP A 155 16.41 -4.87 2.13
CA ASP A 155 17.50 -4.50 1.22
C ASP A 155 18.07 -3.12 1.59
N LEU A 156 18.82 -3.08 2.68
CA LEU A 156 19.41 -1.85 3.21
C LEU A 156 20.42 -1.22 2.24
N GLU A 157 21.16 -2.04 1.50
CA GLU A 157 22.18 -1.59 0.55
C GLU A 157 21.55 -0.73 -0.56
N THR A 158 20.49 -1.23 -1.19
CA THR A 158 19.81 -0.48 -2.27
C THR A 158 19.14 0.78 -1.73
N MET A 159 18.55 0.73 -0.53
CA MET A 159 17.94 1.90 0.10
C MET A 159 18.97 2.98 0.44
N ASP A 160 20.13 2.59 0.96
CA ASP A 160 21.23 3.52 1.30
C ASP A 160 21.81 4.19 0.05
N GLU A 161 21.96 3.43 -1.03
CA GLU A 161 22.38 3.97 -2.32
C GLU A 161 21.35 4.96 -2.87
N TRP A 162 20.06 4.62 -2.82
CA TRP A 162 18.99 5.52 -3.25
C TRP A 162 18.99 6.84 -2.43
N LEU A 163 19.12 6.76 -1.11
CA LEU A 163 19.20 7.94 -0.22
C LEU A 163 20.44 8.80 -0.55
N ARG A 164 21.57 8.17 -0.82
CA ARG A 164 22.83 8.83 -1.21
C ARG A 164 22.68 9.62 -2.50
N ILE A 165 21.96 9.10 -3.49
CA ILE A 165 21.67 9.80 -4.75
C ILE A 165 20.72 10.97 -4.49
N LYS A 166 19.63 10.73 -3.76
CA LYS A 166 18.51 11.68 -3.63
C LYS A 166 18.81 12.87 -2.73
N ARG A 167 19.82 12.79 -1.83
CA ARG A 167 20.27 13.92 -0.99
C ARG A 167 20.70 15.16 -1.78
N HIS A 168 21.05 15.00 -3.07
CA HIS A 168 21.50 16.10 -3.93
C HIS A 168 20.33 16.88 -4.56
N TYR A 169 19.11 16.35 -4.49
CA TYR A 169 17.92 16.99 -5.04
C TYR A 169 17.34 17.99 -4.04
N LYS A 170 16.84 19.12 -4.55
CA LYS A 170 16.38 20.25 -3.72
C LYS A 170 14.88 20.46 -3.70
N ASP A 171 14.11 19.75 -4.54
CA ASP A 171 12.67 19.89 -4.58
C ASP A 171 12.01 19.24 -3.35
N GLU A 172 10.89 19.82 -2.91
CA GLU A 172 10.24 19.43 -1.66
C GLU A 172 9.65 18.02 -1.69
N ARG A 173 9.20 17.54 -2.85
CA ARG A 173 8.65 16.18 -3.00
C ARG A 173 9.74 15.12 -2.83
N THR A 174 10.90 15.31 -3.45
CA THR A 174 12.04 14.41 -3.26
C THR A 174 12.55 14.41 -1.82
N LYS A 175 12.59 15.59 -1.16
CA LYS A 175 12.94 15.66 0.27
C LYS A 175 11.95 14.91 1.16
N LEU A 176 10.65 15.06 0.89
CA LEU A 176 9.61 14.34 1.61
C LEU A 176 9.75 12.82 1.42
N LEU A 177 9.90 12.37 0.17
CA LEU A 177 10.14 10.97 -0.14
C LEU A 177 11.39 10.43 0.57
N ALA A 178 12.50 11.18 0.54
CA ALA A 178 13.73 10.78 1.23
C ALA A 178 13.56 10.66 2.75
N ARG A 179 12.80 11.56 3.40
CA ARG A 179 12.48 11.43 4.83
C ARG A 179 11.65 10.18 5.12
N LEU A 180 10.64 9.91 4.30
CA LEU A 180 9.81 8.71 4.44
C LEU A 180 10.65 7.43 4.29
N VAL A 181 11.55 7.40 3.31
CA VAL A 181 12.49 6.29 3.07
C VAL A 181 13.46 6.10 4.22
N THR A 182 13.95 7.18 4.85
CA THR A 182 14.77 7.07 6.06
C THR A 182 14.02 6.33 7.18
N GLY A 183 12.71 6.60 7.37
CA GLY A 183 11.88 5.89 8.34
C GLY A 183 11.69 4.41 7.99
N LEU A 184 11.39 4.10 6.72
CA LEU A 184 11.27 2.72 6.24
C LEU A 184 12.60 1.95 6.35
N ARG A 185 13.72 2.62 6.09
CA ARG A 185 15.08 2.05 6.22
C ARG A 185 15.43 1.78 7.68
N ALA A 186 15.01 2.65 8.60
CA ALA A 186 15.12 2.42 10.04
C ALA A 186 14.30 1.19 10.48
N PHE A 187 13.07 1.03 9.97
CA PHE A 187 12.29 -0.20 10.19
C PHE A 187 13.04 -1.44 9.71
N ALA A 188 13.57 -1.41 8.48
CA ALA A 188 14.30 -2.53 7.89
C ALA A 188 15.54 -2.91 8.71
N ALA A 189 16.20 -1.92 9.32
CA ALA A 189 17.32 -2.10 10.24
C ALA A 189 16.91 -2.48 11.68
N SER A 190 15.61 -2.69 11.94
CA SER A 190 15.03 -2.94 13.26
C SER A 190 15.22 -1.80 14.29
N ASP A 191 15.52 -0.59 13.83
CA ASP A 191 15.52 0.63 14.64
C ASP A 191 14.09 1.21 14.69
N TYR A 192 13.23 0.54 15.44
CA TYR A 192 11.81 0.88 15.54
C TYR A 192 11.58 2.24 16.21
N ALA A 193 12.48 2.69 17.08
CA ALA A 193 12.35 4.00 17.71
C ALA A 193 12.55 5.13 16.69
N LEU A 194 13.61 5.05 15.88
CA LEU A 194 13.84 6.00 14.80
C LEU A 194 12.75 5.90 13.73
N ALA A 195 12.34 4.69 13.36
CA ALA A 195 11.27 4.48 12.39
C ALA A 195 9.97 5.17 12.82
N ALA A 196 9.50 4.93 14.05
CA ALA A 196 8.29 5.58 14.58
C ALA A 196 8.40 7.11 14.54
N SER A 197 9.50 7.66 15.07
CA SER A 197 9.70 9.11 15.13
C SER A 197 9.72 9.77 13.74
N VAL A 198 10.38 9.14 12.76
CA VAL A 198 10.48 9.70 11.40
C VAL A 198 9.16 9.60 10.66
N LEU A 199 8.48 8.44 10.73
CA LEU A 199 7.21 8.20 10.04
C LEU A 199 6.10 9.10 10.59
N ASP A 200 5.99 9.24 11.91
CA ASP A 200 5.03 10.17 12.54
C ASP A 200 5.27 11.61 12.10
N GLY A 201 6.55 12.02 12.02
CA GLY A 201 6.94 13.37 11.62
C GLY A 201 6.59 13.74 10.18
N VAL A 202 6.31 12.77 9.30
CA VAL A 202 5.94 13.00 7.89
C VAL A 202 4.50 12.63 7.56
N ALA A 203 3.77 11.99 8.47
CA ALA A 203 2.44 11.41 8.23
C ALA A 203 1.46 12.37 7.56
N ALA A 204 1.38 13.62 8.05
CA ALA A 204 0.46 14.64 7.53
C ALA A 204 0.76 15.09 6.09
N ARG A 205 1.94 14.78 5.56
CA ARG A 205 2.40 15.21 4.24
C ARG A 205 2.44 14.08 3.21
N ILE A 206 2.27 12.82 3.60
CA ILE A 206 2.47 11.66 2.71
C ILE A 206 1.59 11.76 1.45
N SER A 207 0.36 12.25 1.58
CA SER A 207 -0.56 12.45 0.45
C SER A 207 -0.04 13.44 -0.61
N GLU A 208 0.95 14.28 -0.30
CA GLU A 208 1.63 15.12 -1.30
C GLU A 208 2.41 14.29 -2.34
N LEU A 209 2.74 13.03 -2.03
CA LEU A 209 3.41 12.09 -2.93
C LEU A 209 2.43 11.36 -3.85
N GLY A 210 1.13 11.37 -3.53
CA GLY A 210 0.07 10.66 -4.26
C GLY A 210 -0.68 9.66 -3.38
N GLY A 211 -1.44 8.78 -4.04
CA GLY A 211 -2.26 7.75 -3.39
C GLY A 211 -3.57 8.23 -2.77
N SER A 212 -4.46 7.28 -2.57
CA SER A 212 -5.72 7.44 -1.84
C SER A 212 -5.51 7.50 -0.32
N HIS A 213 -6.56 7.84 0.43
CA HIS A 213 -6.53 7.80 1.89
C HIS A 213 -6.19 6.38 2.41
N ALA A 214 -6.91 5.37 1.92
CA ALA A 214 -6.68 3.97 2.30
C ALA A 214 -5.23 3.50 2.04
N GLN A 215 -4.62 3.88 0.93
CA GLN A 215 -3.22 3.51 0.68
C GLN A 215 -2.27 4.24 1.65
N ASN A 216 -2.51 5.53 1.92
CA ASN A 216 -1.66 6.34 2.79
C ASN A 216 -1.80 6.00 4.29
N LEU A 217 -2.91 5.39 4.73
CA LEU A 217 -3.07 4.88 6.09
C LEU A 217 -1.98 3.87 6.48
N LEU A 218 -1.45 3.13 5.52
CA LEU A 218 -0.39 2.14 5.73
C LEU A 218 0.80 2.71 6.51
N PHE A 219 1.23 3.93 6.19
CA PHE A 219 2.41 4.51 6.82
C PHE A 219 2.17 4.83 8.30
N GLY A 220 0.93 5.18 8.67
CA GLY A 220 0.51 5.31 10.07
C GLY A 220 0.41 3.94 10.77
N GLU A 221 -0.03 2.90 10.06
CA GLU A 221 -0.04 1.51 10.56
C GLU A 221 1.40 1.04 10.88
N ILE A 222 2.37 1.31 9.98
CA ILE A 222 3.80 1.01 10.16
C ILE A 222 4.36 1.79 11.37
N ALA A 223 4.08 3.09 11.46
CA ALA A 223 4.56 3.92 12.57
C ALA A 223 4.03 3.42 13.93
N THR A 224 2.73 3.08 13.99
CA THR A 224 2.08 2.51 15.16
C THR A 224 2.73 1.19 15.58
N HIS A 225 2.99 0.30 14.62
CA HIS A 225 3.69 -0.96 14.88
C HIS A 225 5.10 -0.72 15.47
N CYS A 226 5.86 0.23 14.91
CA CYS A 226 7.18 0.59 15.40
C CYS A 226 7.14 1.12 16.84
N TRP A 227 6.16 1.99 17.12
CA TRP A 227 5.95 2.53 18.45
C TRP A 227 5.65 1.43 19.47
N GLN A 228 4.75 0.50 19.12
CA GLN A 228 4.42 -0.67 19.96
C GLN A 228 5.64 -1.54 20.24
N ARG A 229 6.45 -1.85 19.21
CA ARG A 229 7.69 -2.65 19.35
C ARG A 229 8.73 -1.99 20.25
N THR A 230 8.76 -0.66 20.28
CA THR A 230 9.66 0.09 21.15
C THR A 230 9.21 0.01 22.61
N HIS A 231 7.91 0.13 22.89
CA HIS A 231 7.36 0.15 24.25
C HIS A 231 7.20 -1.25 24.87
N SER A 232 6.92 -2.28 24.06
CA SER A 232 6.89 -3.67 24.55
C SER A 232 8.26 -4.19 25.01
N ARG A 233 9.36 -3.60 24.51
CA ARG A 233 10.74 -3.91 24.97
C ARG A 233 11.12 -3.22 26.27
N ILE A 234 10.37 -2.20 26.70
CA ILE A 234 10.60 -1.48 27.97
C ILE A 234 9.85 -2.17 29.12
N ALA A 235 8.78 -2.92 28.80
CA ALA A 235 7.95 -3.61 29.78
C ALA A 235 8.40 -5.07 30.09
N ALA A 236 9.46 -5.55 29.43
CA ALA A 236 10.06 -6.88 29.62
C ALA A 236 11.46 -6.75 30.23
#